data_AF-A0A379PND1-F1
#
_entry.id   AF-A0A379PND1-F1
#
_cell.length_a   1.000
_cell.length_b   1.000
_cell.length_c   1.000
_cell.angle_alpha   90.00
_cell.angle_beta   90.00
_cell.angle_gamma   90.00
#
_symmetry.space_group_name_H-M   'P 1'
#
loop_
_entity.id
_entity.type
_entity.pdbx_description
1 polymer ?
#
loop_
_entity_poly.entity_id
_entity_poly.type
_entity_poly.pdbx_seq_one_letter_code
_entity_poly.pdbx_strand_id
1 'polypeptide(L)'
;MQYEKPGCFGFASTFNIRSKVCQACSHKADCKGLAQVALSSIAERLNVDSVVRLMQEEAVKRVIAKKVEAKPKLNPVLEKLLENQPAHVARAATMILGYGVNHRASLLKGVNSMRGRKPQSIEILFDLLIEGSVNRATYLNALKERAGYTQSTASSQASIGMSAVVAIGIAAEIEDGYIVIRGCK
;
A
#
# COMPACT_ATOMS: atom_id res chain seq x y z
N MET A 1 -63.64 -7.69 7.45
CA MET A 1 -62.42 -6.86 7.56
C MET A 1 -61.21 -7.78 7.60
N GLN A 2 -60.50 -7.89 6.49
CA GLN A 2 -59.26 -8.65 6.33
C GLN A 2 -58.10 -7.72 6.72
N TYR A 3 -57.63 -7.77 7.96
CA TYR A 3 -56.44 -7.02 8.36
C TYR A 3 -55.18 -7.80 8.01
N GLU A 4 -54.47 -7.25 7.03
CA GLU A 4 -53.04 -6.93 7.10
C GLU A 4 -52.09 -8.09 7.39
N LYS A 5 -51.62 -8.70 6.31
CA LYS A 5 -50.31 -9.35 6.32
C LYS A 5 -49.28 -8.33 6.84
N PRO A 6 -48.51 -8.62 7.90
CA PRO A 6 -47.56 -7.66 8.46
C PRO A 6 -46.54 -7.23 7.41
N GLY A 7 -46.11 -5.96 7.46
CA GLY A 7 -45.22 -5.31 6.48
C GLY A 7 -43.83 -5.92 6.31
N CYS A 8 -43.59 -7.14 6.79
CA CYS A 8 -42.36 -7.89 6.58
C CYS A 8 -42.26 -8.55 5.20
N PHE A 9 -43.35 -8.62 4.41
CA PHE A 9 -43.46 -8.98 2.97
C PHE A 9 -42.52 -10.08 2.40
N GLY A 10 -41.96 -10.97 3.23
CA GLY A 10 -40.96 -11.94 2.77
C GLY A 10 -39.71 -11.31 2.15
N PHE A 11 -39.41 -10.03 2.44
CA PHE A 11 -38.20 -9.41 1.94
C PHE A 11 -36.98 -10.11 2.56
N ALA A 12 -36.03 -10.51 1.70
CA ALA A 12 -34.81 -11.20 2.10
C ALA A 12 -34.03 -10.47 3.21
N SER A 13 -34.09 -9.14 3.27
CA SER A 13 -33.38 -8.31 4.24
C SER A 13 -34.03 -8.24 5.63
N THR A 14 -35.33 -8.55 5.74
CA THR A 14 -36.09 -8.39 7.01
C THR A 14 -36.57 -9.73 7.59
N PHE A 15 -36.60 -10.80 6.79
CA PHE A 15 -36.90 -12.13 7.27
C PHE A 15 -35.74 -12.70 8.11
N ASN A 16 -36.03 -13.11 9.34
CA ASN A 16 -35.06 -13.77 10.20
C ASN A 16 -35.66 -15.02 10.86
N ILE A 17 -35.21 -16.20 10.42
CA ILE A 17 -35.71 -17.50 10.91
C ILE A 17 -35.53 -17.71 12.43
N ARG A 18 -34.57 -17.00 13.03
CA ARG A 18 -34.26 -17.06 14.47
C ARG A 18 -34.99 -15.99 15.30
N SER A 19 -35.65 -15.02 14.66
CA SER A 19 -36.40 -13.98 15.39
C SER A 19 -37.63 -14.57 16.06
N LYS A 20 -37.86 -14.21 17.33
CA LYS A 20 -39.07 -14.59 18.08
C LYS A 20 -40.35 -14.14 17.35
N VAL A 21 -40.30 -12.99 16.68
CA VAL A 21 -41.43 -12.44 15.90
C VAL A 21 -41.75 -13.34 14.70
N CYS A 22 -40.73 -13.76 13.93
CA CYS A 22 -40.93 -14.66 12.80
C CYS A 22 -41.34 -16.07 13.25
N GLN A 23 -40.92 -16.51 14.44
CA GLN A 23 -41.29 -17.81 14.99
C GLN A 23 -42.76 -17.85 15.46
N ALA A 24 -43.28 -16.74 15.98
CA ALA A 24 -44.68 -16.60 16.40
C ALA A 24 -45.64 -16.26 15.23
N CYS A 25 -45.12 -15.95 14.05
CA CYS A 25 -45.91 -15.54 12.89
C CYS A 25 -46.53 -16.75 12.16
N SER A 26 -47.85 -16.69 11.91
CA SER A 26 -48.59 -17.71 11.17
C SER A 26 -48.12 -17.89 9.72
N HIS A 27 -47.53 -16.86 9.11
CA HIS A 27 -47.05 -16.85 7.72
C HIS A 27 -45.57 -17.23 7.55
N LYS A 28 -44.91 -17.74 8.60
CA LYS A 28 -43.47 -18.05 8.59
C LYS A 28 -43.04 -18.95 7.43
N ALA A 29 -43.83 -19.98 7.12
CA ALA A 29 -43.49 -20.95 6.08
C ALA A 29 -43.45 -20.29 4.69
N ASP A 30 -44.47 -19.50 4.37
CA ASP A 30 -44.58 -18.78 3.10
C ASP A 30 -43.46 -17.72 2.96
N CYS A 31 -43.22 -16.94 4.02
CA CYS A 31 -42.16 -15.93 4.02
C CYS A 31 -40.76 -16.56 3.88
N LYS A 32 -40.53 -17.75 4.45
CA LYS A 32 -39.26 -18.47 4.28
C LYS A 32 -39.02 -18.84 2.81
N GLY A 33 -40.04 -19.34 2.12
CA GLY A 33 -39.97 -19.68 0.69
C GLY A 33 -39.66 -18.45 -0.17
N LEU A 34 -40.39 -17.35 0.05
CA LEU A 34 -40.18 -16.09 -0.68
C LEU A 34 -38.79 -15.48 -0.44
N ALA A 35 -38.34 -15.46 0.82
CA ALA A 35 -37.01 -14.95 1.16
C ALA A 35 -35.90 -15.80 0.51
N GLN A 36 -36.05 -17.13 0.45
CA GLN A 36 -35.09 -18.02 -0.18
C GLN A 36 -35.02 -17.79 -1.70
N VAL A 37 -36.17 -17.67 -2.39
CA VAL A 37 -36.21 -17.36 -3.83
C VAL A 37 -35.58 -16.00 -4.12
N ALA A 38 -35.87 -14.98 -3.31
CA ALA A 38 -35.27 -13.65 -3.46
C ALA A 38 -33.74 -13.66 -3.25
N LEU A 39 -33.25 -14.38 -2.24
CA LEU A 39 -31.80 -14.54 -2.01
C LEU A 39 -31.11 -15.27 -3.15
N SER A 40 -31.71 -16.33 -3.69
CA SER A 40 -31.19 -17.04 -4.87
C SER A 40 -31.12 -16.12 -6.09
N SER A 41 -32.17 -15.34 -6.35
CA SER A 41 -32.18 -14.37 -7.46
C SER A 41 -31.13 -13.27 -7.29
N ILE A 42 -30.92 -12.77 -6.06
CA ILE A 42 -29.85 -11.80 -5.76
C ILE A 42 -28.47 -12.43 -5.99
N ALA A 43 -28.28 -13.68 -5.54
CA ALA A 43 -27.01 -14.40 -5.71
C ALA A 43 -26.66 -14.63 -7.19
N GLU A 44 -27.65 -15.01 -8.01
CA GLU A 44 -27.49 -15.15 -9.47
C GLU A 44 -27.10 -13.81 -10.13
N ARG A 45 -27.75 -12.72 -9.73
CA ARG A 45 -27.48 -11.38 -10.30
C ARG A 45 -26.13 -10.80 -9.89
N LEU A 46 -25.66 -11.11 -8.69
CA LEU A 46 -24.41 -10.57 -8.15
C LEU A 46 -23.18 -11.41 -8.50
N ASN A 47 -23.34 -12.57 -9.17
CA ASN A 47 -22.27 -13.52 -9.51
C ASN A 47 -21.20 -13.59 -8.40
N VAL A 48 -21.66 -13.81 -7.17
CA VAL A 48 -20.84 -13.69 -5.96
C VAL A 48 -19.61 -14.60 -6.04
N ASP A 49 -19.76 -15.75 -6.70
CA ASP A 49 -18.67 -16.70 -6.96
C ASP A 49 -17.54 -16.09 -7.79
N SER A 50 -17.85 -15.27 -8.80
CA SER A 50 -16.82 -14.58 -9.59
C SER A 50 -16.03 -13.58 -8.75
N VAL A 51 -16.69 -12.85 -7.86
CA VAL A 51 -16.06 -11.86 -6.97
C VAL A 51 -15.19 -12.55 -5.93
N VAL A 52 -15.69 -13.62 -5.31
CA VAL A 52 -14.93 -14.42 -4.35
C VAL A 52 -13.71 -15.04 -5.02
N ARG A 53 -13.83 -15.54 -6.25
CA ARG A 53 -12.71 -16.11 -7.00
C ARG A 53 -11.64 -15.05 -7.29
N LEU A 54 -12.03 -13.85 -7.73
CA LEU A 54 -11.09 -12.74 -7.95
C LEU A 54 -10.34 -12.35 -6.67
N MET A 55 -11.04 -12.26 -5.53
CA MET A 55 -10.41 -11.96 -4.24
C MET A 55 -9.42 -13.05 -3.81
N GLN A 56 -9.76 -14.32 -4.02
CA GLN A 56 -8.87 -15.45 -3.70
C GLN A 56 -7.64 -15.49 -4.63
N GLU A 57 -7.83 -15.29 -5.94
CA GLU A 57 -6.73 -15.23 -6.91
C GLU A 57 -5.75 -14.08 -6.60
N GLU A 58 -6.26 -12.90 -6.23
CA GLU A 58 -5.41 -11.78 -5.78
C GLU A 58 -4.66 -12.08 -4.49
N ALA A 59 -5.31 -12.72 -3.51
CA ALA A 59 -4.67 -13.11 -2.26
C ALA A 59 -3.51 -14.10 -2.50
N VAL A 60 -3.71 -15.09 -3.37
CA VAL A 60 -2.66 -16.06 -3.75
C VAL A 60 -1.51 -15.37 -4.47
N LYS A 61 -1.79 -14.47 -5.43
CA LYS A 61 -0.75 -13.68 -6.12
C LYS A 61 0.08 -12.84 -5.13
N ARG A 62 -0.56 -12.25 -4.12
CA ARG A 62 0.14 -11.49 -3.06
C ARG A 62 1.04 -12.38 -2.21
N VAL A 63 0.61 -13.60 -1.88
CA VAL A 63 1.43 -14.55 -1.10
C VAL A 63 2.63 -15.03 -1.90
N ILE A 64 2.45 -15.35 -3.18
CA ILE A 64 3.54 -15.81 -4.07
C ILE A 64 4.56 -14.68 -4.29
N ALA A 65 4.12 -13.45 -4.57
CA ALA A 65 5.01 -12.30 -4.73
C ALA A 65 5.82 -12.00 -3.45
N LYS A 66 5.28 -12.31 -2.27
CA LYS A 66 5.95 -12.08 -0.99
C LYS A 66 7.05 -13.12 -0.70
N LYS A 67 7.12 -14.23 -1.42
CA LYS A 67 7.97 -15.39 -1.07
C LYS A 67 9.32 -15.46 -1.78
N VAL A 68 9.64 -14.55 -2.73
CA VAL A 68 10.83 -14.68 -3.60
C VAL A 68 11.87 -13.54 -3.46
N GLU A 69 11.62 -12.49 -2.67
CA GLU A 69 12.67 -11.48 -2.42
C GLU A 69 13.65 -11.98 -1.36
N ALA A 70 14.68 -12.72 -1.78
CA ALA A 70 15.83 -13.02 -0.95
C ALA A 70 16.42 -11.70 -0.45
N LYS A 71 16.32 -11.44 0.86
CA LYS A 71 16.84 -10.21 1.46
C LYS A 71 18.33 -10.10 1.13
N PRO A 72 18.81 -8.97 0.58
CA PRO A 72 20.23 -8.76 0.41
C PRO A 72 20.91 -8.87 1.78
N LYS A 73 22.00 -9.66 1.87
CA LYS A 73 22.79 -9.77 3.10
C LYS A 73 23.44 -8.42 3.38
N LEU A 74 22.92 -7.69 4.35
CA LEU A 74 23.46 -6.42 4.80
C LEU A 74 24.63 -6.67 5.77
N ASN A 75 25.52 -5.68 5.87
CA ASN A 75 26.52 -5.65 6.94
C ASN A 75 25.78 -5.49 8.29
N PRO A 76 26.12 -6.26 9.35
CA PRO A 76 25.51 -6.15 10.68
C PRO A 76 25.46 -4.72 11.25
N VAL A 77 26.41 -3.86 10.89
CA VAL A 77 26.41 -2.44 11.29
C VAL A 77 25.24 -1.69 10.68
N LEU A 78 24.94 -1.94 9.41
CA LEU A 78 23.81 -1.32 8.71
C LEU A 78 22.48 -1.85 9.24
N GLU A 79 22.42 -3.14 9.60
CA GLU A 79 21.21 -3.71 10.22
C GLU A 79 20.86 -2.99 11.52
N LYS A 80 21.85 -2.78 12.41
CA LYS A 80 21.65 -2.02 13.66
C LYS A 80 21.19 -0.57 13.44
N LEU A 81 21.67 0.10 12.39
CA LEU A 81 21.22 1.45 12.05
C LEU A 81 19.74 1.48 11.63
N LEU A 82 19.24 0.39 11.04
CA LEU A 82 17.87 0.28 10.56
C LEU A 82 16.88 -0.28 11.60
N GLU A 83 17.36 -0.90 12.69
CA GLU A 83 16.51 -1.43 13.77
C GLU A 83 15.62 -0.36 14.42
N ASN A 84 16.12 0.88 14.53
CA ASN A 84 15.39 1.99 15.13
C ASN A 84 14.52 2.78 14.13
N GLN A 85 14.46 2.35 12.88
CA GLN A 85 13.71 3.05 11.84
C GLN A 85 12.31 2.46 11.64
N PRO A 86 11.32 3.26 11.24
CA PRO A 86 10.02 2.74 10.83
C PRO A 86 10.16 1.68 9.74
N ALA A 87 9.36 0.60 9.80
CA ALA A 87 9.51 -0.55 8.91
C ALA A 87 9.52 -0.21 7.40
N HIS A 88 8.76 0.81 6.99
CA HIS A 88 8.74 1.27 5.61
C HIS A 88 10.02 2.03 5.20
N VAL A 89 10.62 2.80 6.12
CA VAL A 89 11.91 3.48 5.93
C VAL A 89 13.03 2.45 5.85
N ALA A 90 13.06 1.51 6.81
CA ALA A 90 14.03 0.42 6.83
C ALA A 90 13.99 -0.40 5.54
N ARG A 91 12.79 -0.73 5.03
CA ARG A 91 12.63 -1.45 3.76
C ARG A 91 13.21 -0.67 2.57
N ALA A 92 12.92 0.63 2.48
CA ALA A 92 13.47 1.48 1.42
C ALA A 92 15.00 1.58 1.50
N ALA A 93 15.54 1.79 2.69
CA ALA A 93 16.98 1.81 2.95
C ALA A 93 17.67 0.48 2.58
N THR A 94 17.08 -0.66 2.96
CA THR A 94 17.58 -1.98 2.58
C THR A 94 17.60 -2.18 1.06
N MET A 95 16.59 -1.70 0.32
CA MET A 95 16.59 -1.79 -1.14
C MET A 95 17.72 -0.97 -1.76
N ILE A 96 17.97 0.24 -1.24
CA ILE A 96 19.08 1.09 -1.70
C ILE A 96 20.41 0.37 -1.46
N LEU A 97 20.67 -0.03 -0.21
CA LEU A 97 21.92 -0.68 0.18
C LEU A 97 22.13 -2.04 -0.50
N GLY A 98 21.05 -2.75 -0.84
CA GLY A 98 21.08 -4.06 -1.48
C GLY A 98 21.76 -4.08 -2.86
N TYR A 99 21.94 -2.92 -3.49
CA TYR A 99 22.67 -2.80 -4.74
C TYR A 99 24.20 -2.88 -4.60
N GLY A 100 24.75 -2.81 -3.39
CA GLY A 100 26.19 -2.92 -3.15
C GLY A 100 27.02 -1.78 -3.75
N VAL A 101 26.40 -0.63 -4.06
CA VAL A 101 27.07 0.55 -4.61
C VAL A 101 27.25 1.61 -3.53
N ASN A 102 28.38 2.33 -3.55
CA ASN A 102 28.56 3.51 -2.71
C ASN A 102 27.79 4.70 -3.30
N HIS A 103 26.47 4.71 -3.06
CA HIS A 103 25.53 5.72 -3.59
C HIS A 103 25.95 7.15 -3.27
N ARG A 104 26.43 7.41 -2.05
CA ARG A 104 26.91 8.73 -1.63
C ARG A 104 28.09 9.19 -2.49
N ALA A 105 29.09 8.34 -2.70
CA ALA A 105 30.23 8.68 -3.54
C ALA A 105 29.82 8.90 -5.01
N SER A 106 28.85 8.15 -5.52
CA SER A 106 28.30 8.37 -6.88
C SER A 106 27.59 9.71 -6.99
N LEU A 107 26.74 10.07 -6.03
CA LEU A 107 26.04 11.36 -6.01
C LEU A 107 27.00 12.54 -5.97
N LEU A 108 28.07 12.47 -5.16
CA LEU A 108 29.11 13.50 -5.11
C LEU A 108 29.88 13.67 -6.44
N LYS A 109 29.86 12.65 -7.30
CA LYS A 109 30.42 12.71 -8.67
C LYS A 109 29.39 13.14 -9.72
N GLY A 110 28.18 13.50 -9.30
CA GLY A 110 27.07 13.82 -10.21
C GLY A 110 26.49 12.60 -10.94
N VAL A 111 26.67 11.39 -10.41
CA VAL A 111 26.22 10.15 -11.04
C VAL A 111 25.07 9.53 -10.26
N ASN A 112 23.91 9.38 -10.93
CA ASN A 112 22.76 8.67 -10.37
C ASN A 112 22.93 7.15 -10.48
N SER A 113 23.47 6.55 -9.42
CA SER A 113 23.63 5.09 -9.28
C SER A 113 22.32 4.28 -9.24
N MET A 114 21.16 4.94 -9.14
CA MET A 114 19.83 4.31 -9.14
C MET A 114 19.13 4.40 -10.50
N ARG A 115 19.77 4.98 -11.52
CA ARG A 115 19.18 5.13 -12.86
C ARG A 115 18.79 3.78 -13.47
N GLY A 116 17.52 3.64 -13.86
CA GLY A 116 16.97 2.41 -14.42
C GLY A 116 16.75 1.28 -13.40
N ARG A 117 16.86 1.58 -12.09
CA ARG A 117 16.67 0.61 -11.01
C ARG A 117 15.38 0.91 -10.25
N LYS A 118 14.78 -0.12 -9.65
CA LYS A 118 13.62 0.05 -8.77
C LYS A 118 14.06 0.33 -7.32
N PRO A 119 13.30 1.13 -6.56
CA PRO A 119 12.10 1.86 -6.97
C PRO A 119 12.42 3.17 -7.71
N GLN A 120 11.61 3.52 -8.71
CA GLN A 120 11.74 4.75 -9.51
C GLN A 120 11.68 6.02 -8.66
N SER A 121 10.98 5.99 -7.52
CA SER A 121 10.94 7.12 -6.59
C SER A 121 12.32 7.51 -6.10
N ILE A 122 13.18 6.55 -5.78
CA ILE A 122 14.54 6.82 -5.30
C ILE A 122 15.47 7.29 -6.42
N GLU A 123 15.29 6.77 -7.64
CA GLU A 123 15.98 7.29 -8.83
C GLU A 123 15.72 8.80 -9.00
N ILE A 124 14.45 9.21 -8.92
CA ILE A 124 14.07 10.63 -9.02
C ILE A 124 14.71 11.45 -7.90
N LEU A 125 14.69 10.96 -6.66
CA LEU A 125 15.33 11.63 -5.53
C LEU A 125 16.83 11.86 -5.76
N PHE A 126 17.51 10.86 -6.32
CA PHE A 126 18.94 10.91 -6.58
C PHE A 126 19.28 11.93 -7.67
N ASP A 127 18.47 12.04 -8.74
CA ASP A 127 18.66 13.10 -9.73
C ASP A 127 18.52 14.49 -9.07
N LEU A 128 17.48 14.70 -8.26
CA LEU A 128 17.28 15.97 -7.56
C LEU A 128 18.44 16.30 -6.59
N LEU A 129 18.96 15.31 -5.88
CA LEU A 129 20.11 15.47 -4.97
C LEU A 129 21.42 15.79 -5.70
N ILE A 130 21.54 15.41 -6.98
CA ILE A 130 22.67 15.82 -7.83
C ILE A 130 22.53 17.29 -8.24
N GLU A 131 21.31 17.73 -8.54
CA GLU A 131 21.00 19.11 -8.92
C GLU A 131 21.20 20.10 -7.76
N GLY A 132 20.96 19.67 -6.52
CA GLY A 132 21.23 20.49 -5.34
C GLY A 132 20.48 20.06 -4.09
N SER A 133 20.12 21.03 -3.25
CA SER A 133 19.26 20.80 -2.09
C SER A 133 17.84 20.46 -2.53
N VAL A 134 17.24 19.47 -1.88
CA VAL A 134 15.91 18.98 -2.22
C VAL A 134 14.99 19.13 -1.01
N ASN A 135 13.92 19.91 -1.15
CA ASN A 135 12.85 19.94 -0.16
C ASN A 135 11.72 18.96 -0.53
N ARG A 136 10.86 18.67 0.45
CA ARG A 136 9.79 17.67 0.29
C ARG A 136 8.80 18.03 -0.82
N ALA A 137 8.49 19.31 -0.99
CA ALA A 137 7.54 19.78 -2.00
C ALA A 137 8.09 19.56 -3.42
N THR A 138 9.35 19.91 -3.66
CA THR A 138 10.05 19.68 -4.93
C THR A 138 10.07 18.20 -5.28
N TYR A 139 10.44 17.34 -4.31
CA TYR A 139 10.47 15.90 -4.56
C TYR A 139 9.08 15.32 -4.83
N LEU A 140 8.06 15.75 -4.08
CA LEU A 140 6.67 15.34 -4.30
C LEU A 140 6.21 15.70 -5.72
N ASN A 141 6.46 16.93 -6.17
CA ASN A 141 6.07 17.37 -7.52
C ASN A 141 6.80 16.55 -8.59
N ALA A 142 8.09 16.31 -8.42
CA ALA A 142 8.86 15.47 -9.33
C ALA A 142 8.31 14.03 -9.41
N LEU A 143 7.84 13.46 -8.30
CA LEU A 143 7.21 12.13 -8.30
C LEU A 143 5.89 12.11 -9.09
N LYS A 144 5.09 13.19 -9.01
CA LYS A 144 3.85 13.30 -9.78
C LYS A 144 4.14 13.41 -11.27
N GLU A 145 5.07 14.29 -11.63
CA GLU A 145 5.40 14.59 -13.03
C GLU A 145 6.13 13.44 -13.71
N ARG A 146 7.14 12.87 -13.05
CA ARG A 146 8.05 11.88 -13.68
C ARG A 146 7.60 10.43 -13.51
N ALA A 147 6.89 10.10 -12.42
CA ALA A 147 6.42 8.74 -12.15
C ALA A 147 4.89 8.58 -12.26
N GLY A 148 4.15 9.66 -12.52
CA GLY A 148 2.69 9.62 -12.66
C GLY A 148 1.97 9.27 -11.35
N TYR A 149 2.59 9.51 -10.19
CA TYR A 149 1.99 9.17 -8.89
C TYR A 149 0.85 10.10 -8.53
N THR A 150 -0.17 9.56 -7.86
CA THR A 150 -1.22 10.36 -7.23
C THR A 150 -0.63 11.22 -6.10
N GLN A 151 -1.31 12.31 -5.72
CA GLN A 151 -0.87 13.18 -4.61
C GLN A 151 -0.59 12.40 -3.31
N SER A 152 -1.46 11.45 -2.96
CA SER A 152 -1.30 10.62 -1.76
C SER A 152 -0.09 9.70 -1.86
N THR A 153 0.09 9.03 -3.01
CA THR A 153 1.23 8.14 -3.25
C THR A 153 2.54 8.92 -3.26
N ALA A 154 2.60 10.05 -3.97
CA ALA A 154 3.78 10.91 -4.05
C ALA A 154 4.17 11.46 -2.67
N SER A 155 3.19 11.91 -1.87
CA SER A 155 3.43 12.42 -0.52
C SER A 155 4.02 11.36 0.43
N SER A 156 3.51 10.13 0.34
CA SER A 156 4.03 8.98 1.10
C SER A 156 5.44 8.61 0.65
N GLN A 157 5.65 8.44 -0.66
CA GLN A 157 6.97 8.11 -1.22
C GLN A 157 8.01 9.20 -0.94
N ALA A 158 7.63 10.47 -0.96
CA ALA A 158 8.52 11.58 -0.62
C ALA A 158 9.03 11.47 0.83
N SER A 159 8.12 11.22 1.78
CA SER A 159 8.46 11.03 3.18
C SER A 159 9.37 9.82 3.38
N ILE A 160 9.02 8.67 2.77
CA ILE A 160 9.78 7.43 2.91
C ILE A 160 11.19 7.58 2.32
N GLY A 161 11.29 8.13 1.10
CA GLY A 161 12.55 8.27 0.38
C GLY A 161 13.53 9.20 1.11
N MET A 162 13.06 10.35 1.59
CA MET A 162 13.87 11.30 2.34
C MET A 162 14.38 10.73 3.65
N SER A 163 13.50 10.14 4.47
CA SER A 163 13.91 9.50 5.71
C SER A 163 14.88 8.35 5.47
N ALA A 164 14.71 7.58 4.38
CA ALA A 164 15.59 6.46 4.06
C ALA A 164 17.00 6.92 3.72
N VAL A 165 17.18 7.96 2.90
CA VAL A 165 18.51 8.47 2.53
C VAL A 165 19.25 9.13 3.70
N VAL A 166 18.50 9.73 4.63
CA VAL A 166 19.06 10.26 5.88
C VAL A 166 19.49 9.11 6.80
N ALA A 167 18.63 8.11 7.00
CA ALA A 167 18.91 6.97 7.87
C ALA A 167 20.19 6.20 7.49
N ILE A 168 20.52 6.13 6.20
CA ILE A 168 21.73 5.47 5.69
C ILE A 168 22.90 6.43 5.42
N GLY A 169 22.80 7.69 5.87
CA GLY A 169 23.89 8.66 5.81
C GLY A 169 24.30 9.11 4.40
N ILE A 170 23.37 9.05 3.44
CA ILE A 170 23.57 9.62 2.09
C ILE A 170 23.33 11.12 2.10
N ALA A 171 22.25 11.56 2.76
CA ALA A 171 21.85 12.96 2.86
C ALA A 171 21.73 13.41 4.32
N ALA A 172 21.87 14.71 4.56
CA ALA A 172 21.59 15.36 5.83
C ALA A 172 20.41 16.33 5.66
N GLU A 173 19.64 16.47 6.72
CA GLU A 173 18.57 17.47 6.82
C GLU A 173 19.18 18.85 7.13
N ILE A 174 18.68 19.86 6.43
CA ILE A 174 18.98 21.28 6.60
C ILE A 174 17.65 22.04 6.73
N GLU A 175 17.71 23.33 7.09
CA GLU A 175 16.52 24.16 7.32
C GLU A 175 15.50 24.10 6.17
N ASP A 176 15.99 24.14 4.93
CA ASP A 176 15.15 24.15 3.72
C ASP A 176 15.16 22.81 2.95
N GLY A 177 15.45 21.67 3.60
CA GLY A 177 15.32 20.35 2.98
C GLY A 177 16.50 19.43 3.22
N TYR A 178 17.01 18.80 2.17
CA TYR A 178 18.03 17.76 2.27
C TYR A 178 19.17 17.98 1.27
N ILE A 179 20.40 17.73 1.72
CA ILE A 179 21.61 17.81 0.88
C ILE A 179 22.45 16.55 1.00
N VAL A 180 23.18 16.20 -0.05
CA VAL A 180 24.15 15.09 0.00
C VAL A 180 25.26 15.44 0.99
N ILE A 181 25.56 14.54 1.93
CA ILE A 181 26.60 14.79 2.93
C ILE A 181 27.97 14.82 2.25
N ARG A 182 28.61 15.98 2.19
CA ARG A 182 30.03 16.09 1.82
C ARG A 182 30.84 15.70 3.04
N GLY A 183 31.71 14.69 2.95
CA GLY A 183 32.49 14.23 4.10
C GLY A 183 33.22 15.41 4.73
N CYS A 184 33.13 15.57 6.06
CA CYS A 184 34.09 16.39 6.78
C CYS A 184 35.46 15.76 6.53
N LYS A 185 36.33 16.50 5.83
CA LYS A 185 37.75 16.15 5.77
C LYS A 185 38.36 16.31 7.14
#